data_AF-A0A7Y2TZT4-F1
#
_entry.id   AF-A0A7Y2TZT4-F1
#
_cell.length_a   1.000
_cell.length_b   1.000
_cell.length_c   1.000
_cell.angle_alpha   90.00
_cell.angle_beta   90.00
_cell.angle_gamma   90.00
#
_symmetry.space_group_name_H-M   'P 1'
#
loop_
_entity.id
_entity.type
_entity.pdbx_description
1 polymer ?
#
loop_
_entity_poly.entity_id
_entity_poly.type
_entity_poly.pdbx_seq_one_letter_code
_entity_poly.pdbx_strand_id
1 'polypeptide(L)'
;AYEALVNQRTSILREERFNGRQTIAEFMMRRFDPAMRTVKATEARMKTLAERAMRAGDLLRTRVDVERSAQNQALLESMDRRADAQLKLQRTVEGFSVAAISYYAVNLLGYLSYPFAEGLGLSKGMTLAIVTPIVLAGVFIMVRAMRNRID
;
A
#
# COMPACT_ATOMS: atom_id res chain seq x y z
N ALA A 1 13.16 22.97 42.72
CA ALA A 1 14.07 24.13 42.87
C ALA A 1 13.62 25.11 43.95
N TYR A 2 12.37 25.61 43.90
CA TYR A 2 11.89 26.65 44.83
C TYR A 2 11.89 26.23 46.32
N GLU A 3 11.49 24.99 46.62
CA GLU A 3 11.52 24.45 47.99
C GLU A 3 12.92 24.42 48.60
N ALA A 4 13.92 24.02 47.81
CA ALA A 4 15.32 24.02 48.27
C ALA A 4 15.79 25.45 48.61
N LEU A 5 15.40 26.43 47.79
CA LEU A 5 15.71 27.83 48.04
C LEU A 5 15.04 28.34 49.33
N VAL A 6 13.75 28.04 49.53
CA VAL A 6 13.02 28.41 50.76
C VAL A 6 13.71 27.82 51.99
N ASN A 7 13.98 26.52 51.98
CA ASN A 7 14.64 25.84 53.10
C ASN A 7 16.05 26.39 53.37
N GLN A 8 16.81 26.70 52.31
CA GLN A 8 18.12 27.32 52.44
C GLN A 8 18.04 28.74 53.03
N ARG A 9 17.07 29.55 52.61
CA ARG A 9 16.91 30.92 53.12
C ARG A 9 16.45 30.91 54.58
N THR A 10 15.54 30.01 54.93
CA THR A 10 15.09 29.85 56.32
C THR A 10 16.22 29.37 57.24
N SER A 11 17.09 28.45 56.78
CA SER A 11 18.21 27.98 57.61
C SER A 11 19.29 29.05 57.87
N ILE A 12 19.50 29.97 56.92
CA ILE A 12 20.45 31.09 57.07
C ILE A 12 20.03 32.09 58.16
N LEU A 13 18.73 32.15 58.50
CA LEU A 13 18.24 33.02 59.57
C LEU A 13 18.74 32.62 60.97
N ARG A 14 19.25 31.39 61.14
CA ARG A 14 19.78 30.86 62.41
C ARG A 14 18.82 31.10 63.57
N GLU A 15 17.56 30.75 63.38
CA GLU A 15 16.50 31.00 64.36
C GLU A 15 16.71 30.19 65.63
N GLU A 16 16.61 30.86 66.78
CA GLU A 16 16.52 30.23 68.10
C GLU A 16 15.10 30.34 68.63
N ARG A 17 14.71 29.42 69.52
CA ARG A 17 13.39 29.46 70.15
C ARG A 17 13.32 30.64 71.12
N PHE A 18 12.31 31.49 70.95
CA PHE A 18 12.07 32.62 71.84
C PHE A 18 10.77 32.43 72.63
N ASN A 19 10.86 32.32 73.96
CA ASN A 19 9.72 32.26 74.87
C ASN A 19 8.64 31.24 74.45
N GLY A 20 9.05 30.07 73.94
CA GLY A 20 8.14 29.01 73.51
C GLY A 20 7.35 29.30 72.21
N ARG A 21 7.68 30.36 71.48
CA ARG A 21 7.06 30.67 70.17
C ARG A 21 7.65 29.79 69.07
N GLN A 22 6.81 29.49 68.08
CA GLN A 22 7.19 28.73 66.88
C GLN A 22 8.19 29.53 66.03
N THR A 23 9.21 28.84 65.48
CA THR A 23 10.14 29.43 64.51
C THR A 23 9.54 29.44 63.09
N ILE A 24 10.07 30.26 62.18
CA ILE A 24 9.65 30.23 60.78
C ILE A 24 9.98 28.86 60.18
N ALA A 25 11.11 28.24 60.53
CA ALA A 25 11.45 26.88 60.12
C ALA A 25 10.35 25.85 60.48
N GLU A 26 9.85 25.87 61.72
CA GLU A 26 8.78 24.96 62.16
C GLU A 26 7.44 25.26 61.45
N PHE A 27 7.15 26.54 61.18
CA PHE A 27 5.97 26.94 60.42
C PHE A 27 6.04 26.44 58.97
N MET A 28 7.18 26.66 58.30
CA MET A 28 7.40 26.24 56.92
C MET A 28 7.35 24.70 56.81
N MET A 29 7.97 23.97 57.74
CA MET A 29 7.89 22.52 57.75
C MET A 29 6.44 22.00 57.85
N ARG A 30 5.58 22.63 58.67
CA ARG A 30 4.18 22.19 58.81
C ARG A 30 3.28 22.63 57.66
N ARG A 31 3.54 23.80 57.05
CA ARG A 31 2.60 24.41 56.09
C ARG A 31 3.08 24.36 54.64
N PHE A 32 4.37 24.46 54.39
CA PHE A 32 4.98 24.49 53.06
C PHE A 32 5.39 23.09 52.57
N ASP A 33 6.08 22.30 53.41
CA ASP A 33 6.55 20.96 52.99
C ASP A 33 5.43 20.01 52.53
N PRO A 34 4.23 19.97 53.17
CA PRO A 34 3.13 19.15 52.66
C PRO A 34 2.66 19.59 51.28
N ALA A 35 2.59 20.90 51.01
CA ALA A 35 2.21 21.42 49.70
C ALA A 35 3.24 21.05 48.64
N MET A 36 4.54 21.17 48.95
CA MET A 36 5.61 20.78 48.04
C MET A 36 5.64 19.28 47.75
N ARG A 37 5.35 18.43 48.75
CA ARG A 37 5.19 16.98 48.54
C ARG A 37 4.06 16.67 47.56
N THR A 38 2.93 17.36 47.65
CA THR A 38 1.82 17.21 46.70
C THR A 38 2.22 17.64 45.28
N VAL A 39 2.95 18.75 45.15
CA VAL A 39 3.46 19.22 43.84
C VAL A 39 4.39 18.17 43.22
N LYS A 40 5.39 17.67 43.98
CA LYS A 40 6.31 16.63 43.51
C LYS A 40 5.58 15.34 43.11
N ALA A 41 4.62 14.89 43.92
CA ALA A 41 3.83 13.70 43.62
C ALA A 41 2.99 13.87 42.35
N THR A 42 2.39 15.05 42.17
CA THR A 42 1.63 15.39 40.96
C THR A 42 2.54 15.46 39.74
N GLU A 43 3.72 16.08 39.83
CA GLU A 43 4.72 16.13 38.76
C GLU A 43 5.15 14.72 38.31
N ALA A 44 5.48 13.84 39.26
CA ALA A 44 5.81 12.45 38.96
C ALA A 44 4.66 11.69 38.28
N ARG A 45 3.42 11.94 38.73
CA ARG A 45 2.22 11.35 38.12
C ARG A 45 1.98 11.87 36.70
N MET A 46 2.14 13.18 36.47
CA MET A 46 2.03 13.78 35.14
C MET A 46 3.08 13.22 34.19
N LYS A 47 4.34 13.10 34.63
CA LYS A 47 5.42 12.50 33.83
C LYS A 47 5.08 11.06 33.43
N THR A 48 4.63 10.26 34.40
CA THR A 48 4.22 8.86 34.15
C THR A 48 3.05 8.79 33.15
N LEU A 49 2.07 9.69 33.27
CA LEU A 49 0.91 9.74 32.37
C LEU A 49 1.34 10.15 30.95
N ALA A 50 2.21 11.15 30.82
CA ALA A 50 2.76 11.59 29.54
C ALA A 50 3.52 10.45 28.84
N GLU A 51 4.37 9.73 29.56
CA GLU A 51 5.07 8.56 29.03
C GLU A 51 4.12 7.45 28.57
N ARG A 52 3.04 7.21 29.32
CA ARG A 52 2.00 6.24 28.92
C ARG A 52 1.24 6.70 27.67
N ALA A 53 0.90 7.98 27.59
CA ALA A 53 0.22 8.56 26.43
C ALA A 53 1.08 8.49 25.17
N MET A 54 2.37 8.78 25.27
CA MET A 54 3.32 8.63 24.16
C MET A 54 3.38 7.17 23.67
N ARG A 55 3.57 6.21 24.58
CA ARG A 55 3.58 4.78 24.22
C ARG A 55 2.26 4.33 23.59
N ALA A 56 1.12 4.79 24.11
CA ALA A 56 -0.18 4.47 23.53
C ALA A 56 -0.33 5.06 22.10
N GLY A 57 0.18 6.27 21.88
CA GLY A 57 0.23 6.90 20.57
C GLY A 57 1.09 6.12 19.57
N ASP A 58 2.28 5.69 19.98
CA ASP A 58 3.18 4.90 19.12
C ASP A 58 2.58 3.53 18.76
N LEU A 59 1.93 2.86 19.71
CA LEU A 59 1.22 1.60 19.46
C LEU A 59 0.03 1.78 18.53
N LEU A 60 -0.74 2.87 18.69
CA LEU A 60 -1.86 3.17 17.79
C LEU A 60 -1.37 3.45 16.37
N ARG A 61 -0.30 4.23 16.22
CA ARG A 61 0.34 4.47 14.91
C ARG A 61 0.77 3.16 14.27
N THR A 62 1.48 2.31 15.03
CA THR A 62 1.90 0.98 14.56
C THR A 62 0.71 0.12 14.12
N ARG A 63 -0.38 0.11 14.90
CA ARG A 63 -1.60 -0.63 14.56
C ARG A 63 -2.22 -0.15 13.25
N VAL A 64 -2.32 1.17 13.06
CA VAL A 64 -2.84 1.77 11.82
C VAL A 64 -1.95 1.42 10.62
N ASP A 65 -0.63 1.46 10.79
CA ASP A 65 0.30 1.16 9.70
C ASP A 65 0.24 -0.33 9.31
N VAL A 66 0.12 -1.24 10.28
CA VAL A 66 -0.07 -2.68 10.02
C VAL A 66 -1.41 -2.94 9.31
N GLU A 67 -2.50 -2.30 9.75
CA GLU A 67 -3.82 -2.45 9.12
C GLU A 67 -3.83 -1.95 7.67
N ARG A 68 -3.19 -0.80 7.42
CA ARG A 68 -2.99 -0.28 6.05
C ARG A 68 -2.15 -1.23 5.19
N SER A 69 -1.07 -1.80 5.75
CA SER A 69 -0.26 -2.78 5.03
C SER A 69 -1.07 -4.02 4.65
N ALA A 70 -1.92 -4.52 5.56
CA ALA A 70 -2.81 -5.64 5.28
C ALA A 70 -3.85 -5.30 4.20
N GLN A 71 -4.43 -4.10 4.23
CA GLN A 71 -5.36 -3.63 3.21
C GLN A 71 -4.69 -3.53 1.82
N ASN A 72 -3.48 -2.98 1.76
CA ASN A 72 -2.71 -2.89 0.52
C ASN A 72 -2.38 -4.28 -0.03
N GLN A 73 -1.96 -5.22 0.83
CA GLN A 73 -1.72 -6.61 0.43
C GLN A 73 -2.97 -7.24 -0.17
N ALA A 74 -4.12 -7.10 0.48
CA ALA A 74 -5.39 -7.62 -0.02
C ALA A 74 -5.81 -6.97 -1.35
N LEU A 75 -5.54 -5.67 -1.53
CA LEU A 75 -5.77 -4.96 -2.78
C LEU A 75 -4.90 -5.52 -3.91
N LEU A 76 -3.59 -5.68 -3.66
CA LEU A 76 -2.65 -6.24 -4.65
C LEU A 76 -3.05 -7.66 -5.05
N GLU A 77 -3.41 -8.52 -4.11
CA GLU A 77 -3.93 -9.85 -4.41
C GLU A 77 -5.21 -9.82 -5.25
N SER A 78 -6.09 -8.85 -4.99
CA SER A 78 -7.30 -8.68 -5.82
C SER A 78 -6.98 -8.17 -7.22
N MET A 79 -5.95 -7.32 -7.36
CA MET A 79 -5.47 -6.83 -8.66
C MET A 79 -4.86 -7.97 -9.46
N ASP A 80 -4.03 -8.81 -8.83
CA ASP A 80 -3.39 -9.95 -9.47
C ASP A 80 -4.43 -10.94 -10.03
N ARG A 81 -5.43 -11.31 -9.20
CA ARG A 81 -6.56 -12.15 -9.66
C ARG A 81 -7.33 -11.54 -10.84
N ARG A 82 -7.52 -10.21 -10.84
CA ARG A 82 -8.19 -9.51 -11.96
C ARG A 82 -7.32 -9.47 -13.21
N ALA A 83 -6.02 -9.21 -13.07
CA ALA A 83 -5.07 -9.22 -14.17
C ALA A 83 -5.01 -10.61 -14.83
N ASP A 84 -4.96 -11.69 -14.03
CA ASP A 84 -5.03 -13.06 -14.53
C ASP A 84 -6.32 -13.36 -15.29
N ALA A 85 -7.46 -12.91 -14.78
CA ALA A 85 -8.74 -13.04 -15.47
C ALA A 85 -8.76 -12.25 -16.79
N GLN A 86 -8.22 -11.03 -16.79
CA GLN A 86 -8.08 -10.21 -17.99
C GLN A 86 -7.16 -10.85 -19.03
N LEU A 87 -6.03 -11.43 -18.61
CA LEU A 87 -5.11 -12.15 -19.49
C LEU A 87 -5.80 -13.37 -20.12
N LYS A 88 -6.59 -14.12 -19.35
CA LYS A 88 -7.39 -15.25 -19.90
C LYS A 88 -8.41 -14.75 -20.92
N LEU A 89 -9.16 -13.69 -20.60
CA LEU A 89 -10.13 -13.09 -21.51
C LEU A 89 -9.45 -12.58 -22.79
N GLN A 90 -8.32 -11.88 -22.67
CA GLN A 90 -7.55 -11.39 -23.81
C GLN A 90 -7.11 -12.57 -24.71
N ARG A 91 -6.52 -13.62 -24.13
CA ARG A 91 -6.12 -14.82 -24.88
C ARG A 91 -7.32 -15.48 -25.59
N THR A 92 -8.51 -15.49 -24.97
CA THR A 92 -9.71 -16.01 -25.64
C THR A 92 -10.16 -15.14 -26.82
N VAL A 93 -10.09 -13.81 -26.70
CA VAL A 93 -10.44 -12.88 -27.78
C VAL A 93 -9.41 -12.93 -28.92
N GLU A 94 -8.13 -13.07 -28.59
CA GLU A 94 -7.07 -13.28 -29.56
C GLU A 94 -7.36 -14.50 -30.43
N GLY A 95 -7.79 -15.63 -29.85
CA GLY A 95 -8.20 -16.82 -30.60
C GLY A 95 -9.35 -16.57 -31.58
N PHE A 96 -10.36 -15.78 -31.18
CA PHE A 96 -11.48 -15.41 -32.06
C PHE A 96 -11.02 -14.50 -33.21
N SER A 97 -10.10 -13.56 -32.93
CA SER A 97 -9.55 -12.65 -33.94
C SER A 97 -8.84 -13.38 -35.07
N VAL A 98 -8.15 -14.50 -34.76
CA VAL A 98 -7.47 -15.34 -35.77
C VAL A 98 -8.47 -15.92 -36.76
N ALA A 99 -9.62 -16.41 -36.29
CA ALA A 99 -10.67 -16.93 -37.16
C ALA A 99 -11.25 -15.83 -38.06
N ALA A 100 -11.54 -14.66 -37.49
CA ALA A 100 -12.06 -13.51 -38.24
C ALA A 100 -11.06 -13.02 -39.32
N ILE A 101 -9.79 -12.80 -38.95
CA ILE A 101 -8.73 -12.38 -39.87
C ILE A 101 -8.53 -13.42 -40.98
N SER A 102 -8.51 -14.71 -40.63
CA SER A 102 -8.36 -15.79 -41.61
C SER A 102 -9.50 -15.79 -42.62
N TYR A 103 -10.75 -15.63 -42.18
CA TYR A 103 -11.89 -15.55 -43.08
C TYR A 103 -11.78 -14.37 -44.06
N TYR A 104 -11.47 -13.17 -43.56
CA TYR A 104 -11.31 -12.00 -44.42
C TYR A 104 -10.11 -12.14 -45.37
N ALA A 105 -8.99 -12.68 -44.89
CA ALA A 105 -7.80 -12.89 -45.70
C ALA A 105 -8.03 -13.89 -46.83
N VAL A 106 -8.73 -15.01 -46.57
CA VAL A 106 -9.09 -15.99 -47.59
C VAL A 106 -9.98 -15.37 -48.66
N ASN A 107 -11.00 -14.61 -48.27
CA ASN A 107 -11.88 -13.94 -49.23
C ASN A 107 -11.13 -12.91 -50.06
N LEU A 108 -10.33 -12.06 -49.42
CA LEU A 108 -9.59 -11.00 -50.10
C LEU A 108 -8.57 -11.57 -51.10
N LEU A 109 -7.76 -12.55 -50.68
CA LEU A 109 -6.78 -13.20 -51.55
C LEU A 109 -7.44 -14.08 -52.60
N GLY A 110 -8.59 -14.69 -52.30
CA GLY A 110 -9.40 -15.43 -53.25
C GLY A 110 -9.89 -14.54 -54.40
N TYR A 111 -10.38 -13.34 -54.10
CA TYR A 111 -10.77 -12.38 -55.14
C TYR A 111 -9.56 -11.82 -55.89
N LEU A 112 -8.46 -11.55 -55.20
CA LEU A 112 -7.26 -10.99 -55.82
C LEU A 112 -6.55 -11.98 -56.76
N SER A 113 -6.60 -13.28 -56.43
CA SER A 113 -6.03 -14.34 -57.27
C SER A 113 -6.92 -14.74 -58.44
N TYR A 114 -8.19 -14.33 -58.44
CA TYR A 114 -9.18 -14.74 -59.44
C TYR A 114 -8.79 -14.39 -60.90
N PRO A 115 -8.33 -13.17 -61.23
CA PRO A 115 -7.95 -12.82 -62.61
C PRO A 115 -6.76 -13.64 -63.14
N PHE A 116 -5.83 -13.98 -62.24
CA PHE A 116 -4.68 -14.83 -62.58
C PHE A 116 -5.10 -16.30 -62.76
N ALA A 117 -6.03 -16.76 -61.92
CA ALA A 117 -6.57 -18.11 -61.99
C ALA A 117 -7.46 -18.35 -63.23
N GLU A 118 -8.24 -17.36 -63.65
CA GLU A 118 -8.97 -17.40 -64.93
C GLU A 118 -8.02 -17.56 -66.12
N GLY A 119 -6.88 -16.86 -66.10
CA GLY A 119 -5.83 -17.03 -67.11
C GLY A 119 -5.18 -18.43 -67.14
N LEU A 120 -5.30 -19.20 -66.05
CA LEU A 120 -4.82 -20.58 -65.91
C LEU A 120 -5.93 -21.64 -66.10
N GLY A 121 -7.16 -21.22 -66.41
CA GLY A 121 -8.31 -22.13 -66.57
C GLY A 121 -8.81 -22.77 -65.27
N LEU A 122 -8.43 -22.23 -64.11
CA LEU A 122 -8.86 -22.74 -62.81
C LEU A 122 -10.26 -22.23 -62.48
N SER A 123 -11.15 -23.14 -62.07
CA SER A 123 -12.47 -22.75 -61.56
C SER A 123 -12.36 -21.98 -60.25
N LYS A 124 -13.31 -21.09 -59.97
CA LYS A 124 -13.41 -20.35 -58.70
C LYS A 124 -13.27 -21.26 -57.47
N GLY A 125 -13.85 -22.45 -57.53
CA GLY A 125 -13.77 -23.45 -56.46
C GLY A 125 -12.35 -23.98 -56.25
N MET A 126 -11.61 -24.28 -57.32
CA MET A 126 -10.21 -24.72 -57.22
C MET A 126 -9.30 -23.61 -56.69
N THR A 127 -9.50 -22.37 -57.14
CA THR A 127 -8.73 -21.21 -56.64
C THR A 127 -8.93 -21.03 -55.15
N LEU A 128 -10.18 -21.07 -54.67
CA LEU A 128 -10.46 -20.99 -53.23
C LEU A 128 -9.87 -22.17 -52.45
N ALA A 129 -9.94 -23.38 -53.01
CA ALA A 129 -9.39 -24.58 -52.38
C ALA A 129 -7.86 -24.54 -52.21
N ILE A 130 -7.15 -23.87 -53.13
CA ILE A 130 -5.69 -23.68 -53.05
C ILE A 130 -5.34 -22.51 -52.11
N VAL A 131 -6.05 -21.40 -52.19
CA VAL A 131 -5.76 -20.19 -51.39
C VAL A 131 -6.04 -20.43 -49.90
N THR A 132 -7.13 -21.12 -49.57
CA THR A 132 -7.55 -21.35 -48.18
C THR A 132 -6.45 -21.96 -47.29
N PRO A 133 -5.83 -23.11 -47.62
CA PRO A 133 -4.79 -23.71 -46.79
C PRO A 133 -3.52 -22.85 -46.71
N ILE A 134 -3.16 -22.14 -47.78
CA ILE A 134 -1.99 -21.23 -47.78
C ILE A 134 -2.22 -20.09 -46.78
N VAL A 135 -3.41 -19.47 -46.81
CA VAL A 135 -3.75 -18.37 -45.90
C VAL A 135 -3.84 -18.86 -44.46
N LEU A 136 -4.49 -20.00 -44.21
CA LEU A 136 -4.58 -20.58 -42.87
C LEU A 136 -3.19 -20.91 -42.29
N ALA A 137 -2.31 -21.51 -43.10
CA ALA A 137 -0.93 -21.78 -42.69
C ALA A 137 -0.15 -20.50 -42.42
N GLY A 138 -0.27 -19.49 -43.28
CA GLY A 138 0.38 -18.19 -43.12
C GLY A 138 -0.04 -17.47 -41.85
N VAL A 139 -1.36 -17.38 -41.59
CA VAL A 139 -1.90 -16.76 -40.38
C VAL A 139 -1.49 -17.55 -39.14
N PHE A 140 -1.52 -18.88 -39.18
CA PHE A 140 -1.09 -19.72 -38.06
C PHE A 140 0.39 -19.50 -37.71
N ILE A 141 1.27 -19.48 -38.71
CA ILE A 141 2.71 -19.23 -38.51
C ILE A 141 2.93 -17.81 -37.96
N MET A 142 2.24 -16.80 -38.51
CA MET A 142 2.34 -15.42 -38.05
C MET A 142 1.96 -15.28 -36.57
N VAL A 143 0.80 -15.82 -36.19
CA VAL A 143 0.30 -15.78 -34.81
C VAL A 143 1.25 -16.54 -33.88
N ARG A 144 1.72 -17.72 -34.29
CA ARG A 144 2.69 -18.51 -33.51
C ARG A 144 4.01 -17.76 -33.32
N ALA A 145 4.51 -17.09 -34.36
CA ALA A 145 5.75 -16.31 -34.30
C ALA A 145 5.63 -15.08 -33.40
N MET A 146 4.48 -14.40 -33.42
CA MET A 146 4.20 -13.29 -32.51
C MET A 146 4.16 -13.74 -31.04
N ARG A 147 3.51 -14.88 -30.78
CA ARG A 147 3.39 -15.42 -29.43
C ARG A 147 4.77 -15.76 -28.82
N ASN A 148 5.64 -16.39 -29.62
CA ASN A 148 7.02 -16.71 -29.22
C ASN A 148 7.94 -15.49 -29.03
N ARG A 149 7.51 -14.26 -29.38
CA ARG A 149 8.28 -13.03 -29.16
C ARG A 149 7.86 -12.27 -27.90
N ILE A 150 6.65 -12.52 -27.41
CA ILE A 150 6.02 -11.78 -26.30
C ILE A 150 6.09 -12.60 -25.00
N ASP A 151 6.02 -13.93 -25.11
CA ASP A 151 6.35 -14.86 -24.01
C ASP A 151 7.87 -15.03 -23.89
#